data_AF-U1Q8Q5-F1
#
_entry.id   AF-U1Q8Q5-F1
#
_cell.length_a   1.000
_cell.length_b   1.000
_cell.length_c   1.000
_cell.angle_alpha   90.00
_cell.angle_beta   90.00
_cell.angle_gamma   90.00
#
_symmetry.space_group_name_H-M   'P 1'
#
loop_
_entity.id
_entity.type
_entity.pdbx_description
1 polymer ?
#
loop_
_entity_poly.entity_id
_entity_poly.type
_entity_poly.pdbx_seq_one_letter_code
_entity_poly.pdbx_strand_id
1 'polypeptide(L)'
;MYSDALVAADELHAILGTWAQEVAVEHPTAGSLPVGLCRWSEGRPVAGPLDWADVADGGADPVILGPREPEDTRRLVAWLAPHLEWVASQHWAADMIADLAPATGRALARWPVQEPERRVTDVRCPSCGAWSLVIVPPSVPGADRLVRCTLPACGSVLTEEDWERTRSWALAVARSAQAEAAAS
;
A
#
# COMPACT_ATOMS: atom_id res chain seq x y z
N MET A 1 10.52 19.71 -13.77
CA MET A 1 9.24 18.99 -13.95
C MET A 1 8.92 18.30 -12.63
N TYR A 2 7.68 18.37 -12.16
CA TYR A 2 7.25 17.66 -10.96
C TYR A 2 7.23 16.15 -11.26
N SER A 3 7.76 15.32 -10.37
CA SER A 3 7.92 13.88 -10.61
C SER A 3 6.58 13.16 -10.52
N ASP A 4 6.32 12.19 -11.41
CA ASP A 4 5.16 11.28 -11.32
C ASP A 4 5.02 10.63 -9.94
N ALA A 5 6.16 10.35 -9.27
CA ALA A 5 6.15 9.78 -7.92
C ALA A 5 5.58 10.75 -6.89
N LEU A 6 5.88 12.04 -7.05
CA LEU A 6 5.36 13.08 -6.17
C LEU A 6 3.89 13.38 -6.48
N VAL A 7 3.47 13.31 -7.75
CA VAL A 7 2.02 13.38 -8.13
C VAL A 7 1.24 12.26 -7.44
N ALA A 8 1.73 11.02 -7.49
CA ALA A 8 1.05 9.90 -6.84
C ALA A 8 1.00 10.03 -5.31
N ALA A 9 2.05 10.60 -4.70
CA ALA A 9 2.06 10.87 -3.25
C ALA A 9 1.08 11.98 -2.86
N ASP A 10 0.99 13.03 -3.66
CA ASP A 10 0.04 14.12 -3.54
C ASP A 10 -1.41 13.60 -3.64
N GLU A 11 -1.71 12.78 -4.66
CA GLU A 11 -3.02 12.14 -4.85
C GLU A 11 -3.41 11.27 -3.64
N LEU A 12 -2.49 10.46 -3.13
CA LEU A 12 -2.74 9.65 -1.94
C LEU A 12 -3.04 10.49 -0.71
N HIS A 13 -2.31 11.59 -0.51
CA HIS A 13 -2.59 12.52 0.57
C HIS A 13 -3.94 13.20 0.40
N ALA A 14 -4.31 13.57 -0.83
CA ALA A 14 -5.60 14.19 -1.13
C ALA A 14 -6.79 13.25 -0.81
N ILE A 15 -6.70 11.98 -1.20
CA ILE A 15 -7.71 10.96 -0.86
C ILE A 15 -7.81 10.81 0.67
N LEU A 16 -6.67 10.66 1.34
CA LEU A 16 -6.63 10.55 2.81
C LEU A 16 -7.22 11.78 3.50
N GLY A 17 -6.87 12.98 3.02
CA GLY A 17 -7.36 14.24 3.54
C GLY A 17 -8.85 14.44 3.32
N THR A 18 -9.40 13.91 2.23
CA THR A 18 -10.85 13.94 1.96
C THR A 18 -11.60 13.09 2.98
N TRP A 19 -11.13 11.86 3.25
CA TRP A 19 -11.74 11.03 4.30
C TRP A 19 -11.51 11.59 5.71
N ALA A 20 -10.40 12.28 5.95
CA ALA A 20 -10.18 12.97 7.20
C ALA A 20 -11.15 14.15 7.39
N GLN A 21 -11.57 14.83 6.31
CA GLN A 21 -12.65 15.83 6.36
C GLN A 21 -13.97 15.17 6.75
N GLU A 22 -14.32 14.05 6.11
CA GLU A 22 -15.54 13.29 6.43
C GLU A 22 -15.59 12.93 7.93
N VAL A 23 -14.47 12.45 8.49
CA VAL A 23 -14.35 12.18 9.93
C VAL A 23 -14.54 13.46 10.76
N ALA A 24 -13.95 14.58 10.36
CA ALA A 24 -14.11 15.83 11.11
C ALA A 24 -15.56 16.37 11.07
N VAL A 25 -16.30 16.10 9.99
CA VAL A 25 -17.70 16.48 9.83
C VAL A 25 -18.62 15.57 10.63
N GLU A 26 -18.47 14.26 10.48
CA GLU A 26 -19.43 13.27 10.98
C GLU A 26 -19.11 12.79 12.42
N HIS A 27 -17.87 12.92 12.89
CA HIS A 27 -17.48 12.46 14.23
C HIS A 27 -17.50 13.62 15.25
N PRO A 28 -18.47 13.65 16.19
CA PRO A 28 -18.67 14.81 17.07
C PRO A 28 -17.49 15.13 18.00
N THR A 29 -16.59 14.18 18.23
CA THR A 29 -15.44 14.30 19.15
C THR A 29 -14.10 14.22 18.43
N ALA A 30 -14.06 14.17 17.09
CA ALA A 30 -12.80 14.17 16.35
C ALA A 30 -12.05 15.52 16.43
N GLY A 31 -12.78 16.59 16.76
CA GLY A 31 -12.25 17.95 16.71
C GLY A 31 -12.06 18.42 15.27
N SER A 32 -11.39 19.55 15.10
CA SER A 32 -11.16 20.13 13.77
C SER A 32 -10.08 19.38 13.01
N LEU A 33 -10.32 19.14 11.71
CA LEU A 33 -9.26 18.72 10.80
C LEU A 33 -8.08 19.71 10.87
N PRO A 34 -6.83 19.23 10.95
CA PRO A 34 -5.66 20.10 10.89
C PRO A 34 -5.41 20.61 9.46
N VAL A 35 -6.21 21.60 9.01
CA VAL A 35 -6.20 22.19 7.66
C VAL A 35 -4.84 22.72 7.19
N GLY A 36 -3.92 22.98 8.12
CA GLY A 36 -2.54 23.40 7.84
C GLY A 36 -1.63 22.31 7.28
N LEU A 37 -2.07 21.04 7.29
CA LEU A 37 -1.32 19.89 6.76
C LEU A 37 -1.49 19.72 5.24
N CYS A 38 -2.44 20.43 4.65
CA CYS A 38 -2.87 20.22 3.27
C CYS A 38 -2.61 21.46 2.40
N ARG A 39 -2.22 21.24 1.14
CA ARG A 39 -2.33 22.22 0.06
C ARG A 39 -3.73 22.14 -0.54
N TRP A 40 -4.29 23.28 -0.92
CA TRP A 40 -5.67 23.40 -1.40
C TRP A 40 -5.71 24.08 -2.77
N SER A 41 -6.70 23.75 -3.61
CA SER A 41 -6.87 24.31 -4.95
C SER A 41 -7.05 25.82 -4.95
N GLU A 42 -7.99 26.33 -4.15
CA GLU A 42 -8.26 27.74 -3.90
C GLU A 42 -8.82 27.90 -2.48
N GLY A 43 -8.59 29.05 -1.81
CA GLY A 43 -9.18 29.34 -0.50
C GLY A 43 -8.81 28.35 0.62
N ARG A 44 -7.80 28.67 1.45
CA ARG A 44 -7.52 27.86 2.65
C ARG A 44 -8.75 27.93 3.59
N PRO A 45 -9.33 26.81 4.05
CA PRO A 45 -10.32 26.86 5.12
C PRO A 45 -9.67 27.45 6.38
N VAL A 46 -10.28 28.49 6.97
CA VAL A 46 -9.64 29.29 8.03
C VAL A 46 -9.46 28.49 9.32
N ALA A 47 -10.37 27.54 9.62
CA ALA A 47 -10.22 26.42 10.54
C ALA A 47 -11.57 25.68 10.64
N GLY A 48 -11.57 24.38 10.91
CA GLY A 48 -12.79 23.60 11.17
C GLY A 48 -13.17 22.62 10.06
N PRO A 49 -14.15 21.72 10.30
CA PRO A 49 -14.83 21.03 9.21
C PRO A 49 -15.40 22.10 8.27
N LEU A 50 -15.47 21.85 6.96
CA LEU A 50 -16.25 22.71 6.08
C LEU A 50 -17.66 22.81 6.68
N ASP A 51 -18.00 23.93 7.32
CA ASP A 51 -19.33 24.42 7.06
C ASP A 51 -19.30 24.79 5.57
N TRP A 52 -20.20 24.19 4.82
CA TRP A 52 -20.37 24.45 3.40
C TRP A 52 -20.98 25.84 3.15
N ALA A 53 -21.03 26.71 4.18
CA ALA A 53 -21.62 28.05 4.14
C ALA A 53 -20.57 29.15 3.91
N ASP A 54 -19.28 28.88 4.16
CA ASP A 54 -18.17 29.81 3.88
C ASP A 54 -17.65 29.77 2.42
N VAL A 55 -18.25 28.94 1.56
CA VAL A 55 -17.93 28.94 0.12
C VAL A 55 -18.56 30.19 -0.52
N ALA A 56 -17.72 31.09 -1.03
CA ALA A 56 -18.19 32.25 -1.77
C ALA A 56 -19.14 31.80 -2.89
N ASP A 57 -20.33 32.40 -2.92
CA ASP A 57 -21.42 32.06 -3.84
C ASP A 57 -20.89 32.03 -5.30
N GLY A 58 -20.75 30.83 -5.87
CA GLY A 58 -20.27 30.59 -7.24
C GLY A 58 -18.82 30.11 -7.41
N GLY A 59 -18.05 29.87 -6.35
CA GLY A 59 -16.73 29.21 -6.39
C GLY A 59 -16.84 27.67 -6.34
N ALA A 60 -15.87 26.95 -6.91
CA ALA A 60 -15.77 25.51 -6.72
C ALA A 60 -15.30 25.19 -5.28
N ASP A 61 -15.80 24.10 -4.70
CA ASP A 61 -15.38 23.67 -3.36
C ASP A 61 -13.85 23.47 -3.30
N PRO A 62 -13.17 23.92 -2.23
CA PRO A 62 -11.74 23.78 -2.09
C PRO A 62 -11.35 22.30 -2.00
N VAL A 63 -10.47 21.85 -2.90
CA VAL A 63 -10.01 20.45 -2.97
C VAL A 63 -8.59 20.34 -2.44
N ILE A 64 -8.31 19.28 -1.67
CA ILE A 64 -6.95 18.97 -1.22
C ILE A 64 -6.12 18.50 -2.42
N LEU A 65 -4.96 19.12 -2.62
CA LEU A 65 -4.04 18.78 -3.69
C LEU A 65 -2.91 17.85 -3.24
N GLY A 66 -2.56 17.86 -1.95
CA GLY A 66 -1.43 17.12 -1.42
C GLY A 66 -0.94 17.68 -0.08
N PRO A 67 0.15 17.15 0.50
CA PRO A 67 0.70 17.64 1.76
C PRO A 67 1.32 19.02 1.57
N ARG A 68 1.30 19.86 2.62
CA ARG A 68 2.04 21.12 2.60
C ARG A 68 3.54 20.88 2.72
N GLU A 69 3.96 20.11 3.71
CA GLU A 69 5.33 19.67 3.95
C GLU A 69 5.43 18.13 3.91
N PRO A 70 6.62 17.54 3.63
CA PRO A 70 6.79 16.09 3.54
C PRO A 70 6.28 15.30 4.75
N GLU A 71 6.38 15.86 5.96
CA GLU A 71 5.96 15.23 7.21
C GLU A 71 4.45 15.28 7.45
N ASP A 72 3.71 16.11 6.72
CA ASP A 72 2.32 16.41 7.04
C ASP A 72 1.39 15.22 6.79
N THR A 73 1.71 14.34 5.82
CA THR A 73 1.00 13.05 5.67
C THR A 73 1.06 12.22 6.95
N ARG A 74 2.23 12.16 7.60
CA ARG A 74 2.39 11.40 8.86
C ARG A 74 1.56 12.02 9.99
N ARG A 75 1.51 13.35 10.04
CA ARG A 75 0.73 14.09 11.05
C ARG A 75 -0.77 13.92 10.82
N LEU A 76 -1.22 13.87 9.57
CA LEU A 76 -2.61 13.60 9.21
C LEU A 76 -3.01 12.18 9.61
N VAL A 77 -2.17 11.18 9.32
CA VAL A 77 -2.38 9.80 9.79
C VAL A 77 -2.42 9.73 11.32
N ALA A 78 -1.53 10.42 12.02
CA ALA A 78 -1.50 10.45 13.48
C ALA A 78 -2.78 11.07 14.08
N TRP A 79 -3.38 12.05 13.40
CA TRP A 79 -4.67 12.61 13.77
C TRP A 79 -5.83 11.64 13.49
N LEU A 80 -5.80 10.91 12.36
CA LEU A 80 -6.87 9.97 11.98
C LEU A 80 -6.87 8.68 12.81
N ALA A 81 -5.70 8.19 13.21
CA ALA A 81 -5.53 6.88 13.85
C ALA A 81 -6.44 6.62 15.08
N PRO A 82 -6.64 7.57 16.00
CA PRO A 82 -7.53 7.39 17.16
C PRO A 82 -9.01 7.21 16.79
N HIS A 83 -9.42 7.58 15.57
CA HIS A 83 -10.80 7.56 15.11
C HIS A 83 -11.15 6.33 14.28
N LEU A 84 -10.17 5.46 13.96
CA LEU A 84 -10.38 4.33 13.04
C LEU A 84 -11.40 3.29 13.51
N GLU A 85 -11.53 3.08 14.81
CA GLU A 85 -12.57 2.19 15.36
C GLU A 85 -13.97 2.74 15.11
N TRP A 86 -14.15 4.05 15.28
CA TRP A 86 -15.41 4.72 14.95
C TRP A 86 -15.66 4.71 13.44
N VAL A 87 -14.64 4.98 12.61
CA VAL A 87 -14.72 4.93 11.15
C VAL A 87 -15.20 3.55 10.68
N ALA A 88 -14.67 2.47 11.26
CA ALA A 88 -15.04 1.10 10.90
C ALA A 88 -16.52 0.78 11.17
N SER A 89 -17.21 1.56 12.01
CA SER A 89 -18.64 1.42 12.26
C SER A 89 -19.54 2.25 11.33
N GLN A 90 -18.96 3.08 10.46
CA GLN A 90 -19.72 3.95 9.56
C GLN A 90 -20.19 3.24 8.30
N HIS A 91 -21.34 3.66 7.76
CA HIS A 91 -21.89 3.07 6.53
C HIS A 91 -21.03 3.33 5.29
N TRP A 92 -20.29 4.45 5.28
CA TRP A 92 -19.40 4.86 4.19
C TRP A 92 -17.99 4.25 4.29
N ALA A 93 -17.68 3.47 5.33
CA ALA A 93 -16.35 2.90 5.53
C ALA A 93 -15.89 2.02 4.36
N ALA A 94 -16.83 1.34 3.69
CA ALA A 94 -16.54 0.54 2.51
C ALA A 94 -16.08 1.41 1.32
N ASP A 95 -16.66 2.60 1.15
CA ASP A 95 -16.28 3.56 0.11
C ASP A 95 -14.87 4.11 0.38
N MET A 96 -14.56 4.42 1.65
CA MET A 96 -13.21 4.81 2.07
C MET A 96 -12.16 3.77 1.70
N ILE A 97 -12.46 2.49 1.96
CA ILE A 97 -11.57 1.39 1.58
C ILE A 97 -11.48 1.26 0.06
N ALA A 98 -12.59 1.43 -0.66
CA ALA A 98 -12.65 1.34 -2.12
C ALA A 98 -11.82 2.44 -2.81
N ASP A 99 -11.66 3.61 -2.19
CA ASP A 99 -10.79 4.67 -2.70
C ASP A 99 -9.31 4.46 -2.32
N LEU A 100 -9.05 4.22 -1.04
CA LEU A 100 -7.67 4.18 -0.51
C LEU A 100 -6.91 2.92 -0.93
N ALA A 101 -7.54 1.74 -0.91
CA ALA A 101 -6.83 0.49 -1.15
C ALA A 101 -6.32 0.38 -2.60
N PRO A 102 -7.11 0.67 -3.65
CA PRO A 102 -6.61 0.66 -5.02
C PRO A 102 -5.57 1.76 -5.29
N ALA A 103 -5.75 2.97 -4.74
CA ALA A 103 -4.78 4.05 -4.89
C ALA A 103 -3.42 3.67 -4.28
N THR A 104 -3.44 3.14 -3.05
CA THR A 104 -2.24 2.65 -2.36
C THR A 104 -1.60 1.50 -3.12
N GLY A 105 -2.40 0.54 -3.60
CA GLY A 105 -1.93 -0.60 -4.38
C GLY A 105 -1.23 -0.18 -5.68
N ARG A 106 -1.80 0.76 -6.43
CA ARG A 106 -1.18 1.31 -7.65
C ARG A 106 0.14 2.03 -7.35
N ALA A 107 0.17 2.86 -6.30
CA ALA A 107 1.36 3.59 -5.91
C ALA A 107 2.50 2.63 -5.49
N LEU A 108 2.21 1.63 -4.65
CA LEU A 108 3.21 0.64 -4.22
C LEU A 108 3.68 -0.27 -5.36
N ALA A 109 2.80 -0.61 -6.31
CA ALA A 109 3.17 -1.39 -7.48
C ALA A 109 4.15 -0.64 -8.39
N ARG A 110 4.00 0.68 -8.49
CA ARG A 110 4.81 1.54 -9.37
C ARG A 110 6.05 2.11 -8.69
N TRP A 111 5.97 2.41 -7.40
CA TRP A 111 7.07 2.92 -6.56
C TRP A 111 7.20 2.10 -5.28
N PRO A 112 7.71 0.86 -5.39
CA PRO A 112 7.86 -0.03 -4.25
C PRO A 112 8.84 0.54 -3.22
N VAL A 113 8.39 0.66 -1.96
CA VAL A 113 9.23 1.07 -0.81
C VAL A 113 10.15 -0.06 -0.34
N GLN A 114 9.69 -1.31 -0.51
CA GLN A 114 10.47 -2.53 -0.34
C GLN A 114 10.51 -3.27 -1.68
N GLU A 115 11.58 -4.01 -1.94
CA GLU A 115 11.61 -4.90 -3.11
C GLU A 115 10.34 -5.77 -3.10
N PRO A 116 9.62 -5.93 -4.23
CA PRO A 116 8.39 -6.72 -4.24
C PRO A 116 8.69 -8.22 -4.09
N GLU A 117 7.72 -8.98 -3.58
CA GLU A 117 7.79 -10.45 -3.63
C GLU A 117 7.94 -10.92 -5.09
N ARG A 118 8.90 -11.81 -5.34
CA ARG A 118 9.12 -12.36 -6.69
C ARG A 118 8.60 -13.78 -6.78
N ARG A 119 7.71 -14.03 -7.74
CA ARG A 119 7.21 -15.38 -7.99
C ARG A 119 8.30 -16.28 -8.55
N VAL A 120 8.42 -17.47 -7.99
CA VAL A 120 9.30 -18.54 -8.49
C VAL A 120 8.55 -19.31 -9.58
N THR A 121 9.17 -19.45 -10.75
CA THR A 121 8.56 -20.08 -11.94
C THR A 121 9.30 -21.34 -12.39
N ASP A 122 10.45 -21.64 -11.80
CA ASP A 122 11.35 -22.75 -12.15
C ASP A 122 11.40 -23.87 -11.08
N VAL A 123 10.93 -23.59 -9.85
CA VAL A 123 10.89 -24.57 -8.75
C VAL A 123 9.49 -24.71 -8.15
N ARG A 124 9.07 -25.97 -7.94
CA ARG A 124 7.83 -26.32 -7.21
C ARG A 124 8.07 -26.33 -5.70
N CYS A 125 7.03 -26.04 -4.93
CA CYS A 125 7.07 -26.19 -3.47
C CYS A 125 7.46 -27.63 -3.08
N PRO A 126 8.51 -27.86 -2.25
CA PRO A 126 8.91 -29.20 -1.86
C PRO A 126 7.89 -29.88 -0.92
N SER A 127 7.05 -29.09 -0.22
CA SER A 127 6.04 -29.61 0.70
C SER A 127 4.76 -30.07 -0.03
N CYS A 128 4.24 -29.27 -0.96
CA CYS A 128 2.96 -29.56 -1.64
C CYS A 128 3.04 -29.76 -3.16
N GLY A 129 4.21 -29.58 -3.77
CA GLY A 129 4.41 -29.73 -5.22
C GLY A 129 3.84 -28.60 -6.08
N ALA A 130 3.21 -27.57 -5.52
CA ALA A 130 2.56 -26.51 -6.28
C ALA A 130 3.52 -25.41 -6.79
N TRP A 131 3.14 -24.76 -7.89
CA TRP A 131 3.81 -23.58 -8.48
C TRP A 131 3.39 -22.27 -7.78
N SER A 132 3.61 -22.24 -6.48
CA SER A 132 3.13 -21.19 -5.56
C SER A 132 4.23 -20.62 -4.69
N LEU A 133 5.50 -20.89 -4.97
CA LEU A 133 6.61 -20.30 -4.24
C LEU A 133 6.79 -18.82 -4.62
N VAL A 134 7.01 -17.97 -3.62
CA VAL A 134 7.40 -16.56 -3.78
C VAL A 134 8.62 -16.27 -2.90
N ILE A 135 9.59 -15.55 -3.45
CA ILE A 135 10.73 -15.01 -2.72
C ILE A 135 10.26 -13.74 -2.02
N VAL A 136 10.35 -13.75 -0.69
CA VAL A 136 10.06 -12.61 0.18
C VAL A 136 11.39 -11.91 0.46
N PRO A 137 11.58 -10.67 -0.01
CA PRO A 137 12.80 -9.93 0.25
C PRO A 137 12.90 -9.56 1.74
N PRO A 138 14.13 -9.43 2.26
CA PRO A 138 14.35 -9.11 3.66
C PRO A 138 13.82 -7.70 3.97
N SER A 139 13.01 -7.60 5.02
CA SER A 139 12.32 -6.36 5.38
C SER A 139 13.19 -5.41 6.21
N VAL A 140 14.33 -5.90 6.72
CA VAL A 140 15.32 -5.15 7.50
C VAL A 140 16.73 -5.45 6.99
N PRO A 141 17.68 -4.49 7.09
CA PRO A 141 19.08 -4.73 6.72
C PRO A 141 19.69 -5.89 7.50
N GLY A 142 20.29 -6.85 6.80
CA GLY A 142 20.96 -8.01 7.40
C GLY A 142 20.05 -9.18 7.77
N ALA A 143 18.75 -9.13 7.46
CA ALA A 143 17.90 -10.31 7.54
C ALA A 143 18.10 -11.23 6.31
N ASP A 144 17.95 -12.53 6.53
CA ASP A 144 18.03 -13.54 5.48
C ASP A 144 16.80 -13.49 4.56
N ARG A 145 16.98 -13.92 3.31
CA ARG A 145 15.84 -14.04 2.38
C ARG A 145 14.99 -15.25 2.75
N LEU A 146 13.67 -15.12 2.62
CA LEU A 146 12.74 -16.22 2.85
C LEU A 146 11.99 -16.58 1.58
N VAL A 147 11.62 -17.84 1.43
CA VAL A 147 10.74 -18.28 0.33
C VAL A 147 9.51 -18.95 0.91
N ARG A 148 8.31 -18.42 0.61
CA ARG A 148 7.06 -18.97 1.13
C ARG A 148 6.21 -19.58 0.02
N CYS A 149 5.45 -20.61 0.37
CA CYS A 149 4.38 -21.13 -0.47
C CYS A 149 3.10 -20.31 -0.24
N THR A 150 2.56 -19.69 -1.28
CA THR A 150 1.34 -18.87 -1.21
C THR A 150 0.05 -19.68 -1.27
N LEU A 151 0.14 -21.01 -1.43
CA LEU A 151 -1.03 -21.88 -1.38
C LEU A 151 -1.56 -21.91 0.07
N PRO A 152 -2.80 -21.47 0.35
CA PRO A 152 -3.32 -21.33 1.71
C PRO A 152 -3.27 -22.61 2.55
N ALA A 153 -3.46 -23.77 1.91
CA ALA A 153 -3.40 -25.08 2.57
C ALA A 153 -1.98 -25.55 2.92
N CYS A 154 -0.94 -24.94 2.35
CA CYS A 154 0.46 -25.35 2.56
C CYS A 154 1.21 -24.35 3.43
N GLY A 155 1.30 -23.08 3.00
CA GLY A 155 1.95 -22.02 3.77
C GLY A 155 3.44 -22.26 4.12
N SER A 156 4.09 -23.28 3.55
CA SER A 156 5.46 -23.66 3.95
C SER A 156 6.45 -22.51 3.74
N VAL A 157 7.32 -22.28 4.72
CA VAL A 157 8.41 -21.29 4.63
C VAL A 157 9.74 -22.03 4.56
N LEU A 158 10.55 -21.66 3.58
CA LEU A 158 11.92 -22.14 3.38
C LEU A 158 12.88 -21.04 3.82
N THR A 159 13.88 -21.44 4.60
CA THR A 159 15.05 -20.61 4.88
C THR A 159 15.86 -20.39 3.61
N GLU A 160 16.81 -19.45 3.65
CA GLU A 160 17.72 -19.21 2.53
C GLU A 160 18.48 -20.48 2.13
N GLU A 161 19.03 -21.21 3.10
CA GLU A 161 19.74 -22.47 2.87
C GLU A 161 18.85 -23.56 2.27
N ASP A 162 17.64 -23.75 2.81
CA ASP A 162 16.70 -24.75 2.31
C ASP A 162 16.25 -24.45 0.89
N TRP A 163 16.04 -23.17 0.61
CA TRP A 163 15.69 -22.71 -0.72
C TRP A 163 16.84 -22.93 -1.71
N GLU A 164 18.09 -22.66 -1.34
CA GLU A 164 19.26 -22.92 -2.19
C GLU A 164 19.45 -24.40 -2.49
N ARG A 165 19.28 -25.26 -1.48
CA ARG A 165 19.30 -26.70 -1.63
C ARG A 165 18.18 -27.20 -2.56
N THR A 166 16.96 -26.70 -2.36
CA THR A 166 15.80 -27.08 -3.18
C THR A 166 15.98 -26.63 -4.64
N ARG A 167 16.44 -25.40 -4.85
CA ARG A 167 16.64 -24.83 -6.18
C ARG A 167 17.77 -25.53 -6.93
N SER A 168 18.91 -25.77 -6.28
CA SER A 168 20.04 -26.46 -6.92
C SER A 168 19.66 -27.87 -7.37
N TRP A 169 18.91 -28.60 -6.54
CA TRP A 169 18.38 -29.91 -6.92
C TRP A 169 17.39 -29.83 -8.09
N ALA A 170 16.41 -28.92 -8.04
CA ALA A 170 15.43 -28.75 -9.10
C ALA A 170 16.07 -28.41 -10.46
N LEU A 171 17.06 -27.52 -10.46
CA LEU A 171 17.81 -27.16 -11.67
C LEU A 171 18.68 -28.31 -12.19
N ALA A 172 19.25 -29.13 -11.30
CA ALA A 172 20.00 -30.33 -11.70
C ALA A 172 19.07 -31.34 -12.41
N VAL A 173 17.91 -31.62 -11.83
CA VAL A 173 16.90 -32.52 -12.42
C VAL A 173 16.43 -32.00 -13.78
N ALA A 174 16.13 -30.71 -13.89
CA ALA A 174 15.70 -30.10 -15.16
C ALA A 174 16.78 -30.23 -16.25
N ARG A 175 18.07 -30.03 -15.92
CA ARG A 175 19.17 -30.19 -16.87
C ARG A 175 19.34 -31.65 -17.31
N SER A 176 19.25 -32.61 -16.39
CA SER A 176 19.31 -34.03 -16.73
C SER A 176 18.19 -34.44 -17.70
N ALA A 177 16.95 -34.01 -17.43
CA ALA A 177 15.82 -34.29 -18.30
C ALA A 177 15.98 -33.68 -19.71
N GLN A 178 16.57 -32.48 -19.81
CA GLN A 178 16.88 -31.85 -21.11
C GLN A 178 17.96 -32.61 -21.88
N ALA A 179 19.00 -33.11 -21.19
CA ALA A 179 20.06 -33.90 -21.81
C ALA A 179 19.55 -35.25 -22.33
N GLU A 180 18.68 -35.92 -21.57
CA GLU A 180 18.03 -37.17 -21.99
C GLU A 180 17.11 -36.96 -23.21
N ALA A 181 16.33 -35.88 -23.21
CA ALA A 181 15.47 -35.52 -24.34
C ALA A 181 16.26 -35.16 -25.61
N ALA A 182 17.47 -34.59 -25.49
CA ALA A 182 18.33 -34.28 -26.63
C ALA A 182 19.10 -35.51 -27.17
N ALA A 183 19.20 -36.58 -26.38
CA ALA A 183 19.87 -37.83 -26.75
C ALA A 183 18.92 -38.89 -27.35
N SER A 184 17.60 -38.62 -27.34
CA SER A 184 16.54 -39.47 -27.91
C SER A 184 16.10 -38.97 -29.28
#